data_AF-A0A0C9ZDF3-F1
#
_entry.id   AF-A0A0C9ZDF3-F1
#
_cell.length_a   1.000
_cell.length_b   1.000
_cell.length_c   1.000
_cell.angle_alpha   90.00
_cell.angle_beta   90.00
_cell.angle_gamma   90.00
#
_symmetry.space_group_name_H-M   'P 1'
#
loop_
_entity.id
_entity.type
_entity.pdbx_description
1 polymer ?
#
loop_
_entity_poly.entity_id
_entity_poly.type
_entity_poly.pdbx_seq_one_letter_code
_entity_poly.pdbx_strand_id
1 'polypeptide(L)'
;MVIAGSAHANVVAVVHALMEFHYLAQAPAITEEGCEKIAAALAEFHHYKHAIIDRGLRQGDQSGLVLEHWEIPKLELLQSVVPSIPQVGSVLQWSADTTEHAHIEVVKDPASRTNNKDYSSQICCRLDCVEKCQMFDTAVCLCRATVVGFSSSAIEHDKDQSDREVGYAADDADEAGEAILNDLWALKQSPSDFFNITAKYVASTAPSSSPLHTFMCGSTAFHLNLCPSLRHLSVDSATEKFAIPDLHSALGDFLALHSCHGRRI
;
A
#
# COMPACT_ATOMS: atom_id res chain seq x y z
N MET A 1 -16.09 13.74 -15.28
CA MET A 1 -15.71 15.11 -15.67
C MET A 1 -16.68 15.59 -16.74
N VAL A 2 -17.35 16.73 -16.54
CA VAL A 2 -18.25 17.32 -17.54
C VAL A 2 -17.52 18.51 -18.17
N ILE A 3 -17.08 18.36 -19.41
CA ILE A 3 -16.60 19.50 -20.21
C ILE A 3 -17.82 19.99 -21.01
N ALA A 4 -18.46 21.05 -20.54
CA ALA A 4 -19.40 21.78 -21.39
C ALA A 4 -18.63 22.32 -22.61
N GLY A 5 -19.15 22.16 -23.82
CA GLY A 5 -18.45 22.33 -25.12
C GLY A 5 -17.88 23.72 -25.45
N SER A 6 -17.67 24.58 -24.44
CA SER A 6 -17.06 25.91 -24.54
C SER A 6 -15.67 26.00 -23.88
N ALA A 7 -15.10 24.90 -23.39
CA ALA A 7 -13.79 24.94 -22.75
C ALA A 7 -12.66 25.14 -23.78
N HIS A 8 -11.69 25.99 -23.45
CA HIS A 8 -10.52 26.24 -24.29
C HIS A 8 -9.66 24.98 -24.45
N ALA A 9 -9.17 24.70 -25.66
CA ALA A 9 -8.43 23.49 -25.99
C ALA A 9 -7.28 23.20 -25.00
N ASN A 10 -6.45 24.20 -24.69
CA ASN A 10 -5.33 24.01 -23.74
C ASN A 10 -5.81 23.68 -22.32
N VAL A 11 -6.96 24.22 -21.87
CA VAL A 11 -7.50 23.89 -20.54
C VAL A 11 -7.98 22.44 -20.53
N VAL A 12 -8.62 21.99 -21.61
CA VAL A 12 -9.00 20.58 -21.77
C VAL A 12 -7.77 19.67 -21.76
N ALA A 13 -6.70 20.06 -22.47
CA ALA A 13 -5.44 19.31 -22.48
C ALA A 13 -4.81 19.18 -21.08
N VAL A 14 -4.78 20.25 -20.27
CA VAL A 14 -4.27 20.16 -18.89
C VAL A 14 -5.05 19.15 -18.06
N VAL A 15 -6.38 19.25 -18.11
CA VAL A 15 -7.24 18.38 -17.28
C VAL A 15 -7.15 16.94 -17.77
N HIS A 16 -7.10 16.72 -19.08
CA HIS A 16 -6.87 15.41 -19.68
C HIS A 16 -5.55 14.80 -19.22
N ALA A 17 -4.44 15.52 -19.39
CA ALA A 17 -3.11 15.07 -18.99
C ALA A 17 -3.01 14.71 -17.50
N LEU A 18 -3.63 15.51 -16.62
CA LEU A 18 -3.66 15.22 -15.19
C LEU A 18 -4.49 13.97 -14.84
N MET A 19 -5.63 13.78 -15.50
CA MET A 19 -6.45 12.58 -15.32
C MET A 19 -5.75 11.33 -15.88
N GLU A 20 -5.11 11.45 -17.03
CA GLU A 20 -4.34 10.37 -17.65
C GLU A 20 -3.19 9.95 -16.74
N PHE A 21 -2.46 10.92 -16.18
CA PHE A 21 -1.46 10.65 -15.15
C PHE A 21 -2.05 9.85 -13.97
N HIS A 22 -3.16 10.29 -13.39
CA HIS A 22 -3.79 9.58 -12.25
C HIS A 22 -4.23 8.18 -12.64
N TYR A 23 -4.87 8.02 -13.80
CA TYR A 23 -5.36 6.74 -14.27
C TYR A 23 -4.23 5.74 -14.49
N LEU A 24 -3.14 6.16 -15.13
CA LEU A 24 -1.98 5.31 -15.37
C LEU A 24 -1.24 4.96 -14.08
N ALA A 25 -1.10 5.92 -13.15
CA ALA A 25 -0.47 5.70 -11.85
C ALA A 25 -1.24 4.72 -10.95
N GLN A 26 -2.52 4.48 -11.24
CA GLN A 26 -3.37 3.51 -10.56
C GLN A 26 -3.31 2.10 -11.19
N ALA A 27 -2.40 1.84 -12.12
CA ALA A 27 -2.25 0.48 -12.64
C ALA A 27 -1.74 -0.48 -11.54
N PRO A 28 -2.31 -1.69 -11.42
CA PRO A 28 -1.90 -2.67 -10.40
C PRO A 28 -0.46 -3.16 -10.62
N ALA A 29 -0.02 -3.16 -11.87
CA ALA A 29 1.37 -3.39 -12.25
C ALA A 29 1.77 -2.29 -13.26
N ILE A 30 2.93 -1.68 -13.03
CA ILE A 30 3.45 -0.63 -13.90
C ILE A 30 4.72 -1.17 -14.57
N THR A 31 4.67 -1.27 -15.90
CA THR A 31 5.82 -1.64 -16.73
C THR A 31 6.70 -0.42 -17.01
N GLU A 32 7.88 -0.62 -17.58
CA GLU A 32 8.75 0.47 -18.04
C GLU A 32 8.03 1.39 -19.04
N GLU A 33 7.31 0.83 -20.00
CA GLU A 33 6.44 1.58 -20.92
C GLU A 33 5.34 2.37 -20.17
N GLY A 34 4.79 1.79 -19.10
CA GLY A 34 3.85 2.47 -18.22
C GLY A 34 4.47 3.70 -17.54
N CYS A 35 5.69 3.57 -17.03
CA CYS A 35 6.45 4.68 -16.46
C CYS A 35 6.68 5.81 -17.48
N GLU A 36 7.02 5.48 -18.74
CA GLU A 36 7.18 6.46 -19.81
C GLU A 36 5.88 7.22 -20.07
N LYS A 37 4.74 6.53 -20.14
CA LYS A 37 3.41 7.17 -20.33
C LYS A 37 3.03 8.06 -19.15
N ILE A 38 3.28 7.62 -17.91
CA ILE A 38 3.05 8.44 -16.71
C ILE A 38 3.91 9.71 -16.76
N ALA A 39 5.20 9.59 -17.09
CA ALA A 39 6.10 10.72 -17.22
C ALA A 39 5.66 11.68 -18.33
N ALA A 40 5.23 11.15 -19.48
CA ALA A 40 4.71 11.94 -20.60
C ALA A 40 3.44 12.72 -20.22
N ALA A 41 2.48 12.07 -19.55
CA ALA A 41 1.27 12.73 -19.07
C ALA A 41 1.58 13.86 -18.07
N LEU A 42 2.54 13.65 -17.16
CA LEU A 42 2.97 14.70 -16.23
C LEU A 42 3.68 15.86 -16.94
N ALA A 43 4.49 15.57 -17.96
CA ALA A 43 5.14 16.57 -18.79
C ALA A 43 4.12 17.40 -19.59
N GLU A 44 3.11 16.75 -20.17
CA GLU A 44 2.01 17.42 -20.87
C GLU A 44 1.20 18.33 -19.92
N PHE A 45 0.89 17.85 -18.71
CA PHE A 45 0.29 18.67 -17.67
C PHE A 45 1.14 19.93 -17.40
N HIS A 46 2.46 19.77 -17.21
CA HIS A 46 3.35 20.90 -16.98
C HIS A 46 3.48 21.86 -18.17
N HIS A 47 3.36 21.35 -19.41
CA HIS A 47 3.38 22.17 -20.61
C HIS A 47 2.16 23.09 -20.69
N TYR A 48 0.96 22.57 -20.41
CA TYR A 48 -0.27 23.34 -20.57
C TYR A 48 -0.76 24.05 -19.30
N LYS A 49 -0.24 23.74 -18.09
CA LYS A 49 -0.79 24.24 -16.81
C LYS A 49 -0.92 25.76 -16.71
N HIS A 50 -0.08 26.52 -17.43
CA HIS A 50 -0.16 27.98 -17.46
C HIS A 50 -1.46 28.49 -18.09
N ALA A 51 -2.06 27.75 -19.02
CA ALA A 51 -3.34 28.10 -19.61
C ALA A 51 -4.48 28.22 -18.59
N ILE A 52 -4.40 27.55 -17.43
CA ILE A 52 -5.36 27.71 -16.33
C ILE A 52 -5.18 29.07 -15.64
N ILE A 53 -3.93 29.51 -15.44
CA ILE A 53 -3.61 30.80 -14.82
C ILE A 53 -3.99 31.94 -15.78
N ASP A 54 -3.60 31.85 -17.05
CA ASP A 54 -3.88 32.88 -18.07
C ASP A 54 -5.37 33.16 -18.24
N ARG A 55 -6.21 32.16 -17.95
CA ARG A 55 -7.67 32.24 -18.01
C ARG A 55 -8.31 32.64 -16.68
N GLY A 56 -7.51 32.92 -15.65
CA GLY A 56 -7.98 33.30 -14.32
C GLY A 56 -8.77 32.21 -13.61
N LEU A 57 -8.63 30.95 -14.03
CA LEU A 57 -9.39 29.80 -13.50
C LEU A 57 -8.86 29.33 -12.14
N ARG A 58 -7.66 29.79 -11.76
CA ARG A 58 -7.06 29.44 -10.48
C ARG A 58 -7.20 30.58 -9.49
N GLN A 59 -8.25 30.51 -8.67
CA GLN A 59 -8.61 31.54 -7.71
C GLN A 59 -8.34 31.05 -6.28
N GLY A 60 -7.85 31.96 -5.43
CA GLY A 60 -7.75 31.70 -3.99
C GLY A 60 -9.14 31.65 -3.35
N ASP A 61 -9.33 30.72 -2.43
CA ASP A 61 -10.58 30.49 -1.68
C ASP A 61 -11.05 31.73 -0.90
N GLN A 62 -10.11 32.49 -0.34
CA GLN A 62 -10.39 33.62 0.56
C GLN A 62 -10.33 34.98 -0.13
N SER A 63 -9.53 35.13 -1.20
CA SER A 63 -9.26 36.43 -1.82
C SER A 63 -10.01 36.64 -3.13
N GLY A 64 -10.45 35.56 -3.80
CA GLY A 64 -10.97 35.63 -5.17
C GLY A 64 -9.95 36.12 -6.21
N LEU A 65 -8.70 36.37 -5.79
CA LEU A 65 -7.62 36.79 -6.67
C LEU A 65 -7.06 35.58 -7.42
N VAL A 66 -6.62 35.83 -8.65
CA VAL A 66 -5.95 34.82 -9.46
C VAL A 66 -4.57 34.52 -8.87
N LEU A 67 -4.28 33.25 -8.63
CA LEU A 67 -2.99 32.77 -8.13
C LEU A 67 -2.05 32.48 -9.31
N GLU A 68 -0.94 33.22 -9.39
CA GLU A 68 0.02 33.12 -10.50
C GLU A 68 1.08 31.98 -10.36
N HIS A 69 1.06 31.20 -9.28
CA HIS A 69 2.16 30.30 -8.89
C HIS A 69 1.68 28.89 -8.51
N TRP A 70 2.20 27.79 -9.06
CA TRP A 70 1.74 26.40 -8.79
C TRP A 70 2.34 25.76 -7.53
N GLU A 71 2.37 26.48 -6.40
CA GLU A 71 2.88 25.97 -5.12
C GLU A 71 1.85 25.11 -4.38
N ILE A 72 1.49 23.99 -5.00
CA ILE A 72 0.62 22.98 -4.38
C ILE A 72 1.52 21.79 -4.05
N PRO A 73 1.80 21.51 -2.76
CA PRO A 73 2.71 20.43 -2.36
C PRO A 73 2.33 19.07 -2.97
N LYS A 74 1.02 18.81 -3.14
CA LYS A 74 0.52 17.59 -3.78
C LYS A 74 0.91 17.46 -5.26
N LEU A 75 1.06 18.58 -5.98
CA LEU A 75 1.51 18.56 -7.38
C LEU A 75 3.01 18.36 -7.50
N GLU A 76 3.78 18.92 -6.57
CA GLU A 76 5.22 18.67 -6.48
C GLU A 76 5.49 17.18 -6.21
N LEU A 77 4.70 16.57 -5.33
CA LEU A 77 4.77 15.15 -5.03
C LEU A 77 4.61 14.27 -6.28
N LEU A 78 3.82 14.68 -7.27
CA LEU A 78 3.61 13.89 -8.50
C LEU A 78 4.91 13.62 -9.27
N GLN A 79 5.90 14.51 -9.14
CA GLN A 79 7.22 14.34 -9.77
C GLN A 79 8.01 13.15 -9.21
N SER A 80 7.68 12.72 -7.98
CA SER A 80 8.31 11.59 -7.32
C SER A 80 7.73 10.23 -7.73
N VAL A 81 6.55 10.20 -8.36
CA VAL A 81 5.84 8.96 -8.69
C VAL A 81 6.68 8.06 -9.59
N VAL A 82 7.12 8.54 -10.75
CA VAL A 82 7.91 7.72 -11.68
C VAL A 82 9.25 7.26 -11.08
N PRO A 83 10.05 8.13 -10.44
CA PRO A 83 11.28 7.71 -9.76
C PRO A 83 11.08 6.69 -8.62
N SER A 84 9.89 6.67 -7.99
CA SER A 84 9.59 5.76 -6.88
C SER A 84 9.23 4.34 -7.35
N ILE A 85 8.64 4.19 -8.53
CA ILE A 85 8.11 2.89 -9.01
C ILE A 85 9.18 1.78 -9.04
N PRO A 86 10.42 2.00 -9.54
CA PRO A 86 11.47 0.99 -9.50
C PRO A 86 11.93 0.61 -8.09
N GLN A 87 11.64 1.44 -7.08
CA GLN A 87 12.10 1.25 -5.69
C GLN A 87 11.06 0.52 -4.83
N VAL A 88 9.80 0.90 -4.98
CA VAL A 88 8.73 0.47 -4.08
C VAL A 88 7.54 -0.19 -4.80
N GLY A 89 7.61 -0.33 -6.13
CA GLY A 89 6.54 -0.88 -6.95
C GLY A 89 5.41 0.11 -7.23
N SER A 90 4.19 -0.41 -7.44
CA SER A 90 3.02 0.44 -7.70
C SER A 90 2.67 1.30 -6.49
N VAL A 91 2.34 2.57 -6.73
CA VAL A 91 1.98 3.54 -5.68
C VAL A 91 0.74 3.08 -4.89
N LEU A 92 -0.18 2.37 -5.54
CA LEU A 92 -1.40 1.85 -4.90
C LEU A 92 -1.12 0.92 -3.72
N GLN A 93 0.00 0.17 -3.76
CA GLN A 93 0.41 -0.73 -2.67
C GLN A 93 0.64 0.04 -1.35
N TRP A 94 0.95 1.32 -1.44
CA TRP A 94 1.24 2.21 -0.30
C TRP A 94 0.08 3.16 0.02
N SER A 95 -1.10 2.92 -0.56
CA SER A 95 -2.29 3.69 -0.22
C SER A 95 -2.73 3.44 1.22
N ALA A 96 -3.29 4.47 1.85
CA ALA A 96 -3.92 4.33 3.17
C ALA A 96 -5.32 3.71 3.09
N ASP A 97 -5.83 3.41 1.89
CA ASP A 97 -7.20 2.93 1.66
C ASP A 97 -7.48 1.65 2.44
N THR A 98 -6.56 0.67 2.41
CA THR A 98 -6.70 -0.58 3.18
C THR A 98 -6.78 -0.31 4.68
N THR A 99 -5.93 0.58 5.20
CA THR A 99 -5.92 0.91 6.63
C THR A 99 -7.15 1.72 7.05
N GLU A 100 -7.64 2.62 6.19
CA GLU A 100 -8.86 3.39 6.46
C GLU A 100 -10.09 2.48 6.38
N HIS A 101 -10.14 1.55 5.43
CA HIS A 101 -11.19 0.55 5.35
C HIS A 101 -11.22 -0.33 6.61
N ALA A 102 -10.06 -0.85 7.02
CA ALA A 102 -9.94 -1.59 8.27
C ALA A 102 -10.35 -0.74 9.49
N HIS A 103 -9.99 0.53 9.54
CA HIS A 103 -10.40 1.43 10.62
C HIS A 103 -11.93 1.68 10.63
N ILE A 104 -12.56 1.76 9.46
CA ILE A 104 -14.03 1.82 9.36
C ILE A 104 -14.66 0.54 9.92
N GLU A 105 -14.27 -0.62 9.39
CA GLU A 105 -14.90 -1.91 9.71
C GLU A 105 -14.62 -2.37 11.15
N VAL A 106 -13.39 -2.18 11.63
CA VAL A 106 -12.93 -2.72 12.92
C VAL A 106 -13.17 -1.73 14.06
N VAL A 107 -13.20 -0.42 13.79
CA VAL A 107 -13.32 0.60 14.83
C VAL A 107 -14.59 1.43 14.69
N LYS A 108 -14.78 2.17 13.59
CA LYS A 108 -15.89 3.15 13.47
C LYS A 108 -17.25 2.46 13.50
N ASP A 109 -17.44 1.39 12.74
CA ASP A 109 -18.71 0.68 12.63
C ASP A 109 -19.11 0.02 13.95
N PRO A 110 -18.24 -0.76 14.63
CA PRO A 110 -18.52 -1.26 15.97
C PRO A 110 -18.78 -0.13 16.96
N ALA A 111 -17.95 0.92 16.97
CA ALA A 111 -18.09 2.06 17.87
C ALA A 111 -19.46 2.74 17.73
N SER A 112 -19.96 2.92 16.50
CA SER A 112 -21.26 3.54 16.22
C SER A 112 -22.44 2.79 16.83
N ARG A 113 -22.25 1.51 17.17
CA ARG A 113 -23.26 0.61 17.76
C ARG A 113 -23.09 0.44 19.26
N THR A 114 -22.12 1.13 19.85
CA THR A 114 -21.89 1.16 21.30
C THR A 114 -22.71 2.25 21.98
N ASN A 115 -22.72 2.25 23.30
CA ASN A 115 -23.35 3.31 24.09
C ASN A 115 -22.43 4.53 24.31
N ASN A 116 -21.37 4.69 23.50
CA ASN A 116 -20.35 5.73 23.59
C ASN A 116 -19.55 5.75 24.91
N LYS A 117 -19.49 4.63 25.64
CA LYS A 117 -18.67 4.44 26.85
C LYS A 117 -17.79 3.22 26.68
N ASP A 118 -16.61 3.23 27.29
CA ASP A 118 -15.68 2.07 27.30
C ASP A 118 -15.54 1.42 25.91
N TYR A 119 -15.22 2.25 24.90
CA TYR A 119 -15.24 1.86 23.49
C TYR A 119 -14.42 0.61 23.22
N SER A 120 -13.20 0.52 23.75
CA SER A 120 -12.29 -0.59 23.48
C SER A 120 -12.91 -1.94 23.85
N SER A 121 -13.48 -2.06 25.06
CA SER A 121 -14.10 -3.30 25.52
C SER A 121 -15.33 -3.68 24.68
N GLN A 122 -16.19 -2.69 24.37
CA GLN A 122 -17.41 -2.93 23.59
C GLN A 122 -17.12 -3.25 22.13
N ILE A 123 -16.12 -2.60 21.51
CA ILE A 123 -15.64 -2.92 20.17
C ILE A 123 -15.08 -4.35 20.14
N CYS A 124 -14.20 -4.71 21.07
CA CYS A 124 -13.65 -6.07 21.14
C CYS A 124 -14.74 -7.12 21.29
N CYS A 125 -15.69 -6.92 22.21
CA CYS A 125 -16.81 -7.84 22.39
C CYS A 125 -17.67 -7.96 21.11
N ARG A 126 -17.92 -6.84 20.43
CA ARG A 126 -18.66 -6.84 19.16
C ARG A 126 -17.92 -7.63 18.07
N LEU A 127 -16.61 -7.43 17.94
CA LEU A 127 -15.78 -8.13 16.96
C LEU A 127 -15.76 -9.64 17.24
N ASP A 128 -15.56 -10.05 18.50
CA ASP A 128 -15.63 -11.46 18.92
C ASP A 128 -17.00 -12.10 18.60
N CYS A 129 -18.11 -11.37 18.81
CA CYS A 129 -19.42 -11.87 18.42
C CYS A 129 -19.55 -12.05 16.90
N VAL A 130 -19.06 -11.09 16.11
CA VAL A 130 -19.13 -11.14 14.64
C VAL A 130 -18.28 -12.29 14.09
N GLU A 131 -17.06 -12.44 14.60
CA GLU A 131 -16.15 -13.53 14.21
C GLU A 131 -16.76 -14.90 14.52
N LYS A 132 -17.33 -15.09 15.72
CA LYS A 132 -18.03 -16.33 16.08
C LYS A 132 -19.21 -16.65 15.17
N CYS A 133 -20.01 -15.64 14.80
CA CYS A 133 -21.08 -15.81 13.84
C CYS A 133 -20.55 -16.24 12.46
N GLN A 134 -19.50 -15.57 11.95
CA GLN A 134 -18.88 -15.91 10.67
C GLN A 134 -18.28 -17.32 10.67
N MET A 135 -17.60 -17.72 11.75
CA MET A 135 -17.07 -19.08 11.90
C MET A 135 -18.19 -20.11 11.90
N PHE A 136 -19.29 -19.85 12.61
CA PHE A 136 -20.45 -20.74 12.61
C PHE A 136 -21.09 -20.84 11.21
N ASP A 137 -21.31 -19.72 10.53
CA ASP A 137 -21.86 -19.69 9.18
C ASP A 137 -20.96 -20.45 8.19
N THR A 138 -19.64 -20.28 8.30
CA THR A 138 -18.65 -21.01 7.50
C THR A 138 -18.73 -22.52 7.77
N ALA A 139 -18.77 -22.93 9.04
CA ALA A 139 -18.90 -24.33 9.42
C ALA A 139 -20.20 -24.95 8.88
N VAL A 140 -21.33 -24.23 8.99
CA VAL A 140 -22.62 -24.67 8.44
C VAL A 140 -22.56 -24.82 6.92
N CYS A 141 -21.94 -23.87 6.21
CA CYS A 141 -21.75 -23.95 4.76
C CYS A 141 -20.92 -25.18 4.36
N LEU A 142 -19.81 -25.43 5.06
CA LEU A 142 -18.96 -26.60 4.82
C LEU A 142 -19.71 -27.91 5.08
N CYS A 143 -20.45 -28.03 6.20
CA CYS A 143 -21.26 -29.20 6.50
C CYS A 143 -22.35 -29.45 5.44
N ARG A 144 -22.98 -28.40 4.90
CA ARG A 144 -23.97 -28.57 3.83
C ARG A 144 -23.32 -29.02 2.53
N ALA A 145 -22.14 -28.49 2.18
CA ALA A 145 -21.40 -28.88 0.99
C ALA A 145 -20.95 -30.35 1.05
N THR A 146 -20.45 -30.82 2.20
CA THR A 146 -20.08 -32.22 2.38
C THR A 146 -21.29 -33.15 2.31
N VAL A 147 -22.41 -32.81 2.95
CA VAL A 147 -23.65 -33.62 2.89
C VAL A 147 -24.23 -33.72 1.47
N VAL A 148 -24.11 -32.67 0.64
CA VAL A 148 -24.51 -32.72 -0.78
C VAL A 148 -23.53 -33.54 -1.61
N GLY A 149 -22.23 -33.46 -1.34
CA GLY A 149 -21.21 -34.33 -1.94
C GLY A 149 -21.44 -35.81 -1.64
N PHE A 150 -21.88 -36.13 -0.41
CA PHE A 150 -22.27 -37.50 -0.02
C PHE A 150 -23.65 -37.93 -0.55
N SER A 151 -24.58 -37.01 -0.82
CA SER A 151 -25.92 -37.35 -1.33
C SER A 151 -25.96 -37.60 -2.84
N SER A 152 -24.94 -37.19 -3.60
CA SER A 152 -24.84 -37.49 -5.03
C SER A 152 -24.44 -38.96 -5.32
N SER A 153 -24.04 -39.74 -4.32
CA SER A 153 -23.72 -41.17 -4.49
C SER A 153 -24.87 -42.11 -4.11
N ALA A 154 -26.02 -41.59 -3.70
CA ALA A 154 -27.18 -42.37 -3.26
C ALA A 154 -28.37 -42.26 -4.25
N ILE A 155 -28.20 -42.75 -5.48
CA ILE A 155 -29.33 -43.15 -6.33
C ILE A 155 -29.05 -44.55 -6.93
N GLU A 156 -29.69 -45.53 -6.28
CA GLU A 156 -30.22 -46.83 -6.72
C GLU A 156 -29.41 -47.73 -7.69
N HIS A 157 -29.03 -48.91 -7.21
CA HIS A 157 -29.22 -50.12 -8.00
C HIS A 157 -29.56 -51.34 -7.13
N ASP A 158 -30.80 -51.77 -7.25
CA ASP A 158 -31.33 -53.07 -6.85
C ASP A 158 -30.74 -54.17 -7.77
N LYS A 159 -30.09 -55.19 -7.19
CA LYS A 159 -30.13 -56.63 -7.58
C LYS A 159 -28.94 -57.45 -7.02
N ASP A 160 -29.31 -58.41 -6.19
CA ASP A 160 -28.92 -59.84 -6.17
C ASP A 160 -27.44 -60.30 -6.21
N GLN A 161 -27.06 -60.98 -5.12
CA GLN A 161 -26.10 -62.10 -4.93
C GLN A 161 -24.83 -62.23 -5.80
N SER A 162 -23.65 -62.13 -5.17
CA SER A 162 -22.75 -63.29 -4.88
C SER A 162 -21.43 -62.86 -4.22
N ASP A 163 -20.79 -63.82 -3.54
CA ASP A 163 -19.72 -63.69 -2.55
C ASP A 163 -18.32 -63.26 -3.05
N ARG A 164 -17.56 -62.63 -2.12
CA ARG A 164 -16.10 -62.31 -2.09
C ARG A 164 -15.66 -61.18 -3.04
N GLU A 165 -14.89 -60.16 -2.65
CA GLU A 165 -13.77 -60.05 -1.70
C GLU A 165 -13.64 -58.56 -1.28
N VAL A 166 -13.35 -58.28 0.00
CA VAL A 166 -13.31 -56.90 0.54
C VAL A 166 -11.98 -56.22 0.16
N GLY A 167 -12.02 -55.39 -0.88
CA GLY A 167 -10.98 -54.40 -1.16
C GLY A 167 -11.24 -53.12 -0.37
N TYR A 168 -10.35 -52.75 0.53
CA TYR A 168 -10.36 -51.46 1.22
C TYR A 168 -9.96 -50.36 0.21
N ALA A 169 -10.95 -49.75 -0.44
CA ALA A 169 -10.77 -48.48 -1.13
C ALA A 169 -10.99 -47.36 -0.11
N ALA A 170 -9.89 -46.81 0.41
CA ALA A 170 -9.89 -45.56 1.14
C ALA A 170 -9.69 -44.39 0.17
N ASP A 171 -10.44 -43.31 0.44
CA ASP A 171 -10.16 -41.91 0.09
C ASP A 171 -10.10 -41.47 -1.38
N ASP A 172 -11.28 -41.17 -1.94
CA ASP A 172 -11.46 -40.16 -3.00
C ASP A 172 -12.25 -38.91 -2.49
N ALA A 173 -12.57 -38.85 -1.19
CA ALA A 173 -13.31 -37.74 -0.59
C ALA A 173 -12.40 -36.58 -0.14
N ASP A 174 -11.09 -36.81 -0.07
CA ASP A 174 -10.10 -35.86 0.46
C ASP A 174 -9.76 -34.77 -0.57
N GLU A 175 -9.69 -35.11 -1.86
CA GLU A 175 -9.25 -34.20 -2.92
C GLU A 175 -10.24 -33.05 -3.20
N ALA A 176 -11.56 -33.30 -3.07
CA ALA A 176 -12.59 -32.27 -3.22
C ALA A 176 -12.65 -31.33 -2.01
N GLY A 177 -12.39 -31.85 -0.80
CA GLY A 177 -12.29 -31.06 0.42
C GLY A 177 -11.04 -30.18 0.43
N GLU A 178 -9.90 -30.73 0.01
CA GLU A 178 -8.66 -30.00 -0.17
C GLU A 178 -8.77 -28.90 -1.23
N ALA A 179 -9.47 -29.14 -2.35
CA ALA A 179 -9.66 -28.12 -3.38
C ALA A 179 -10.45 -26.90 -2.88
N ILE A 180 -11.49 -27.12 -2.06
CA ILE A 180 -12.31 -26.04 -1.47
C ILE A 180 -11.53 -25.27 -0.40
N LEU A 181 -10.77 -25.98 0.45
CA LEU A 181 -9.92 -25.36 1.46
C LEU A 181 -8.77 -24.58 0.84
N ASN A 182 -8.15 -25.09 -0.22
CA ASN A 182 -7.12 -24.40 -0.97
C ASN A 182 -7.68 -23.15 -1.66
N ASP A 183 -8.90 -23.16 -2.19
CA ASP A 183 -9.51 -21.96 -2.80
C ASP A 183 -9.86 -20.88 -1.74
N LEU A 184 -10.22 -21.30 -0.52
CA LEU A 184 -10.51 -20.40 0.61
C LEU A 184 -9.23 -19.82 1.27
N TRP A 185 -8.15 -20.60 1.35
CA TRP A 185 -6.89 -20.23 2.02
C TRP A 185 -5.74 -19.86 1.08
N ALA A 186 -5.91 -19.94 -0.23
CA ALA A 186 -4.90 -19.53 -1.19
C ALA A 186 -4.60 -18.03 -1.05
N LEU A 187 -3.44 -17.73 -0.49
CA LEU A 187 -2.87 -16.39 -0.50
C LEU A 187 -2.66 -15.98 -1.96
N LYS A 188 -3.48 -15.05 -2.47
CA LYS A 188 -3.47 -14.60 -3.87
C LYS A 188 -2.15 -13.97 -4.33
N GLN A 189 -1.18 -13.79 -3.43
CA GLN A 189 0.15 -13.27 -3.73
C GLN A 189 1.18 -14.02 -2.89
N SER A 190 2.25 -14.49 -3.53
CA SER A 190 3.43 -14.99 -2.81
C SER A 190 3.99 -13.86 -1.93
N PRO A 191 4.31 -14.11 -0.65
CA PRO A 191 4.93 -13.11 0.21
C PRO A 191 6.21 -12.58 -0.44
N SER A 192 6.29 -11.28 -0.66
CA SER A 192 7.51 -10.64 -1.16
C SER A 192 8.65 -10.86 -0.17
N ASP A 193 9.73 -11.50 -0.61
CA ASP A 193 10.91 -11.72 0.22
C ASP A 193 11.73 -10.42 0.28
N PHE A 194 11.39 -9.58 1.26
CA PHE A 194 12.05 -8.31 1.50
C PHE A 194 13.56 -8.47 1.77
N PHE A 195 14.03 -9.62 2.29
CA PHE A 195 15.46 -9.86 2.51
C PHE A 195 16.22 -9.98 1.18
N ASN A 196 15.63 -10.64 0.19
CA ASN A 196 16.20 -10.75 -1.16
C ASN A 196 16.20 -9.40 -1.90
N ILE A 197 15.16 -8.59 -1.70
CA ILE A 197 15.07 -7.24 -2.28
C ILE A 197 16.17 -6.35 -1.69
N THR A 198 16.31 -6.33 -0.36
CA THR A 198 17.33 -5.48 0.29
C THR A 198 18.77 -5.93 -0.02
N ALA A 199 19.03 -7.24 -0.12
CA ALA A 199 20.35 -7.75 -0.52
C ALA A 199 20.77 -7.24 -1.93
N LYS A 200 19.81 -7.11 -2.85
CA LYS A 200 20.05 -6.56 -4.19
C LYS A 200 20.33 -5.05 -4.17
N TYR A 201 19.71 -4.29 -3.26
CA TYR A 201 19.98 -2.86 -3.09
C TYR A 201 21.33 -2.59 -2.46
N VAL A 202 21.74 -3.36 -1.44
CA VAL A 202 23.05 -3.23 -0.80
C VAL A 202 24.21 -3.56 -1.76
N ALA A 203 23.95 -4.44 -2.75
CA ALA A 203 24.91 -4.74 -3.81
C ALA A 203 25.01 -3.66 -4.91
N SER A 204 24.09 -2.69 -4.94
CA SER A 204 24.07 -1.61 -5.93
C SER A 204 24.88 -0.41 -5.45
N THR A 205 25.92 -0.04 -6.20
CA THR A 205 26.86 1.06 -5.88
C THR A 205 26.43 2.43 -6.43
N ALA A 206 25.14 2.61 -6.77
CA ALA A 206 24.64 3.89 -7.28
C ALA A 206 24.40 4.90 -6.15
N PRO A 207 24.92 6.14 -6.23
CA PRO A 207 24.68 7.17 -5.23
C PRO A 207 23.24 7.69 -5.34
N SER A 208 22.41 7.45 -4.32
CA SER A 208 21.11 8.09 -4.20
C SER A 208 21.29 9.56 -3.79
N SER A 209 20.74 10.48 -4.58
CA SER A 209 20.83 11.94 -4.40
C SER A 209 20.08 12.50 -3.16
N SER A 210 19.47 11.65 -2.33
CA SER A 210 18.69 12.05 -1.15
C SER A 210 18.99 11.13 0.03
N PRO A 211 19.01 11.64 1.27
CA PRO A 211 19.29 10.80 2.44
C PRO A 211 18.22 9.72 2.57
N LEU A 212 18.64 8.47 2.68
CA LEU A 212 17.77 7.33 2.90
C LEU A 212 17.05 7.49 4.25
N HIS A 213 15.73 7.71 4.20
CA HIS A 213 14.88 7.83 5.40
C HIS A 213 14.63 6.49 6.10
N THR A 214 14.99 5.39 5.44
CA THR A 214 15.05 4.06 6.05
C THR A 214 16.30 3.38 5.54
N PHE A 215 17.18 2.97 6.44
CA PHE A 215 18.38 2.23 6.09
C PHE A 215 18.61 1.13 7.13
N MET A 216 19.29 0.07 6.71
CA MET A 216 19.64 -1.03 7.60
C MET A 216 21.12 -1.01 7.90
N CYS A 217 21.49 -1.29 9.14
CA CYS A 217 22.86 -1.56 9.55
C CYS A 217 22.88 -2.90 10.29
N GLY A 218 23.56 -3.89 9.73
CA GLY A 218 23.55 -5.26 10.23
C GLY A 218 22.15 -5.89 10.20
N SER A 219 21.67 -6.37 11.34
CA SER A 219 20.33 -6.96 11.52
C SER A 219 19.26 -5.95 11.95
N THR A 220 19.59 -4.66 11.99
CA THR A 220 18.72 -3.62 12.57
C THR A 220 18.35 -2.60 11.51
N ALA A 221 17.04 -2.34 11.38
CA ALA A 221 16.50 -1.32 10.49
C ALA A 221 16.28 0.00 11.27
N PHE A 222 16.74 1.11 10.69
CA PHE A 222 16.57 2.46 11.21
C PHE A 222 15.59 3.22 10.31
N HIS A 223 14.57 3.84 10.90
CA HIS A 223 13.60 4.70 10.22
C HIS A 223 13.68 6.11 10.80
N LEU A 224 13.96 7.11 9.96
CA LEU A 224 14.10 8.51 10.35
C LEU A 224 12.85 9.31 9.94
N ASN A 225 12.21 9.96 10.91
CA ASN A 225 11.03 10.79 10.67
C ASN A 225 11.36 12.02 9.79
N LEU A 226 10.55 12.26 8.75
CA LEU A 226 10.64 13.42 7.84
C LEU A 226 10.60 14.77 8.57
N CYS A 227 9.94 14.79 9.73
CA CYS A 227 9.80 15.95 10.58
C CYS A 227 10.15 15.52 12.01
N PRO A 228 11.42 15.65 12.44
CA PRO A 228 11.77 15.33 13.81
C PRO A 228 10.98 16.24 14.74
N SER A 229 10.53 15.69 15.87
CA SER A 229 9.84 16.45 16.92
C SER A 229 10.71 17.57 17.50
N LEU A 230 12.03 17.50 17.27
CA LEU A 230 13.02 18.49 17.65
C LEU A 230 13.78 18.97 16.41
N ARG A 231 13.35 20.10 15.84
CA ARG A 231 13.93 20.65 14.59
C ARG A 231 15.13 21.57 14.81
N HIS A 232 15.32 22.07 16.03
CA HIS A 232 16.37 23.03 16.39
C HIS A 232 16.95 22.69 17.76
N LEU A 233 17.77 21.65 17.81
CA LEU A 233 18.48 21.23 19.02
C LEU A 233 19.99 21.40 18.77
N SER A 234 20.70 22.10 19.67
CA SER A 234 22.16 22.15 19.60
C SER A 234 22.75 20.79 19.95
N VAL A 235 23.98 20.53 19.50
CA VAL A 235 24.67 19.25 19.76
C VAL A 235 24.91 19.06 21.28
N ASP A 236 25.25 20.13 22.01
CA ASP A 236 25.36 20.09 23.47
C ASP A 236 24.04 19.71 24.14
N SER A 237 22.93 20.34 23.72
CA SER A 237 21.60 20.02 24.25
C SER A 237 21.12 18.62 23.86
N ALA A 238 21.57 18.08 22.72
CA ALA A 238 21.32 16.69 22.33
C ALA A 238 22.11 15.70 23.20
N THR A 239 23.37 16.01 23.48
CA THR A 239 24.27 15.23 24.34
C THR A 239 23.64 15.04 25.72
N GLU A 240 23.15 16.14 26.32
CA GLU A 240 22.50 16.10 27.63
C GLU A 240 21.13 15.40 27.58
N LYS A 241 20.30 15.73 26.59
CA LYS A 241 18.92 15.20 26.49
C LYS A 241 18.87 13.69 26.22
N PHE A 242 19.81 13.17 25.44
CA PHE A 242 19.86 11.75 25.08
C PHE A 242 20.92 10.97 25.87
N ALA A 243 21.63 11.63 26.79
CA ALA A 243 22.71 11.06 27.59
C ALA A 243 23.81 10.38 26.75
N ILE A 244 24.25 11.06 25.68
CA ILE A 244 25.28 10.60 24.74
C ILE A 244 26.51 11.50 24.85
N PRO A 245 27.41 11.27 25.83
CA PRO A 245 28.51 12.18 26.14
C PRO A 245 29.59 12.28 25.03
N ASP A 246 29.66 11.29 24.15
CA ASP A 246 30.63 11.19 23.05
C ASP A 246 30.08 11.69 21.70
N LEU A 247 28.85 12.24 21.66
CA LEU A 247 28.19 12.68 20.43
C LEU A 247 29.03 13.67 19.61
N HIS A 248 29.71 14.60 20.28
CA HIS A 248 30.61 15.57 19.64
C HIS A 248 31.79 14.89 18.93
N SER A 249 32.45 13.96 19.61
CA SER A 249 33.59 13.22 19.06
C SER A 249 33.16 12.34 17.91
N ALA A 250 32.03 11.63 18.05
CA ALA A 250 31.49 10.75 17.01
C ALA A 250 31.09 11.51 15.73
N LEU A 251 30.49 12.70 15.85
CA LEU A 251 30.21 13.57 14.71
C LEU A 251 31.49 14.06 14.04
N GLY A 252 32.53 14.36 14.83
CA GLY A 252 33.86 14.72 14.33
C GLY A 252 34.48 13.60 13.49
N ASP A 253 34.46 12.37 14.01
CA ASP A 253 34.97 11.18 13.32
C ASP A 253 34.19 10.88 12.03
N PHE A 254 32.86 11.02 12.06
CA PHE A 254 32.00 10.88 10.89
C PHE A 254 32.35 11.88 9.79
N LEU A 255 32.49 13.16 10.14
CA LEU A 255 32.87 14.21 9.19
C LEU A 255 34.28 13.98 8.64
N ALA A 256 35.23 13.53 9.46
CA ALA A 256 36.58 13.18 9.04
C ALA A 256 36.60 12.00 8.04
N LEU A 257 35.79 10.95 8.30
CA LEU A 257 35.63 9.80 7.40
C LEU A 257 35.04 10.20 6.04
N HIS A 258 34.04 11.09 6.04
CA HIS A 258 33.43 11.60 4.81
C HIS A 258 34.34 12.57 4.05
N SER A 259 35.19 13.32 4.75
CA SER A 259 36.19 14.22 4.14
C SER A 259 37.30 13.45 3.42
N CYS A 260 37.72 12.29 3.96
CA CYS A 260 38.71 11.42 3.33
C CYS A 260 38.18 10.65 2.11
N HIS A 261 36.86 10.41 2.01
CA HIS A 261 36.22 9.71 0.89
C HIS A 261 35.74 10.66 -0.23
N GLY A 262 36.38 11.82 -0.38
CA GLY A 262 36.08 12.81 -1.41
C GLY A 262 36.28 12.31 -2.85
N ARG A 263 35.30 11.57 -3.39
CA ARG A 263 34.80 11.59 -4.79
C ARG A 263 33.86 10.41 -5.02
N ARG A 264 32.56 10.71 -5.06
CA ARG A 264 31.61 10.29 -6.11
C ARG A 264 30.22 10.81 -5.70
N ILE A 265 29.97 12.06 -6.05
CA ILE A 265 28.65 12.47 -6.53
C ILE A 265 28.65 12.16 -8.02
#